data_AF-E6PCG0-F1
#
_entry.id   AF-E6PCG0-F1
#
_cell.length_a   1.000
_cell.length_b   1.000
_cell.length_c   1.000
_cell.angle_alpha   90.00
_cell.angle_beta   90.00
_cell.angle_gamma   90.00
#
_symmetry.space_group_name_H-M   'P 1'
#
loop_
_entity.id
_entity.type
_entity.pdbx_description
1 polymer ?
#
loop_
_entity_poly.entity_id
_entity_poly.type
_entity_poly.pdbx_seq_one_letter_code
_entity_poly.pdbx_strand_id
1 'polypeptide(L)'
;MSVERVLEKLQSYVREGMWLPGGYRILSAERIDEFVDKIRDSLPNEIGRAKVIARDGDLLVRNAQERAEAMLAEASAKHEELLDEHEIVRRARATAEAVLRDAQERAKKVREGADHYAEQMLAELEGRLGGALASVRKGRDALAGRVSPPAATVAATNDPLADAAAKSKRLAFDAQAPEEAEVVEVGS
;
A
#
# COMPACT_ATOMS: atom_id res chain seq x y z
N MET A 1 72.24 20.21 10.31
CA MET A 1 72.31 18.98 11.16
C MET A 1 71.21 19.11 12.19
N SER A 2 70.48 18.04 12.51
CA SER A 2 69.52 18.09 13.64
C SER A 2 70.29 18.42 14.92
N VAL A 3 69.72 19.29 15.76
CA VAL A 3 70.27 19.65 17.07
C VAL A 3 70.57 18.40 17.89
N GLU A 4 69.73 17.37 17.78
CA GLU A 4 69.89 16.07 18.41
C GLU A 4 71.23 15.41 18.04
N ARG A 5 71.61 15.44 16.75
CA ARG A 5 72.88 14.88 16.28
C ARG A 5 74.10 15.66 16.81
N VAL A 6 73.94 16.97 17.05
CA VAL A 6 75.02 17.80 17.63
C VAL A 6 75.15 17.50 19.13
N LEU A 7 74.04 17.35 19.83
CA LEU A 7 74.00 16.92 21.24
C LEU A 7 74.59 15.52 21.43
N GLU A 8 74.27 14.55 20.57
CA GLU A 8 74.86 13.21 20.60
C GLU A 8 76.38 13.24 20.43
N LYS A 9 76.89 14.04 19.49
CA LYS A 9 78.33 14.22 19.25
C LYS A 9 79.03 14.93 20.41
N LEU A 10 78.37 15.92 21.02
CA LEU A 10 78.89 16.57 22.23
C LEU A 10 78.91 15.57 23.39
N GLN A 11 77.86 14.77 23.55
CA GLN A 11 77.77 13.75 24.60
C GLN A 11 78.81 12.64 24.42
N SER A 12 79.07 12.19 23.19
CA SER A 12 80.13 11.23 22.88
C SER A 12 81.51 11.85 23.14
N TYR A 13 81.72 13.10 22.73
CA TYR A 13 82.98 13.83 22.97
C TYR A 13 83.26 13.99 24.48
N VAL A 14 82.25 14.33 25.27
CA VAL A 14 82.35 14.40 26.74
C VAL A 14 82.57 13.03 27.38
N ARG A 15 82.06 11.95 26.76
CA ARG A 15 82.24 10.56 27.24
C ARG A 15 83.63 10.01 26.96
N GLU A 16 84.20 10.33 25.80
CA GLU A 16 85.51 9.89 25.32
C GLU A 16 86.68 10.74 25.84
N GLY A 17 86.38 11.88 26.47
CA GLY A 17 87.39 12.76 27.06
C GLY A 17 88.27 12.06 28.10
N MET A 18 89.54 12.48 28.17
CA MET A 18 90.56 11.93 29.07
C MET A 18 90.06 11.97 30.52
N TRP A 19 89.91 10.79 31.14
CA TRP A 19 89.49 10.65 32.53
C TRP A 19 90.68 10.77 33.48
N LEU A 20 90.53 11.55 34.56
CA LEU A 20 91.52 11.71 35.62
C LEU A 20 91.01 11.16 36.97
N PRO A 21 91.92 10.82 37.89
CA PRO A 21 91.58 10.47 39.26
C PRO A 21 90.73 11.56 39.93
N GLY A 22 89.70 11.18 40.69
CA GLY A 22 88.77 12.12 41.31
C GLY A 22 87.51 12.42 40.49
N GLY A 23 87.31 11.76 39.34
CA GLY A 23 86.07 11.87 38.55
C GLY A 23 86.04 13.04 37.57
N TYR A 24 87.14 13.76 37.42
CA TYR A 24 87.26 14.87 36.48
C TYR A 24 87.57 14.37 35.06
N ARG A 25 87.10 15.11 34.04
CA ARG A 25 87.45 14.90 32.63
C ARG A 25 88.01 16.18 32.03
N ILE A 26 89.08 16.04 31.25
CA ILE A 26 89.64 17.16 30.48
C ILE A 26 88.97 17.20 29.12
N LEU A 27 88.46 18.38 28.77
CA LEU A 27 87.81 18.66 27.50
C LEU A 27 88.42 19.93 26.90
N SER A 28 88.48 20.00 25.57
CA SER A 28 88.89 21.24 24.89
C SER A 28 87.74 22.23 24.96
N ALA A 29 87.99 23.39 25.57
CA ALA A 29 87.03 24.49 25.64
C ALA A 29 86.60 24.93 24.23
N GLU A 30 87.54 25.04 23.31
CA GLU A 30 87.31 25.48 21.92
C GLU A 30 86.40 24.52 21.15
N ARG A 31 86.54 23.21 21.39
CA ARG A 31 85.66 22.21 20.78
C ARG A 31 84.26 22.21 21.41
N ILE A 32 84.14 22.49 22.70
CA ILE A 32 82.82 22.66 23.35
C ILE A 32 82.12 23.90 22.81
N ASP A 33 82.83 25.02 22.68
CA ASP A 33 82.29 26.26 22.12
C ASP A 33 81.77 26.05 20.70
N GLU A 34 82.52 25.34 19.84
CA GLU A 34 82.03 24.96 18.51
C GLU A 34 80.72 24.17 18.53
N PHE A 35 80.54 23.26 19.49
CA PHE A 35 79.30 22.49 19.62
C PHE A 35 78.15 23.37 20.12
N VAL A 36 78.42 24.27 21.06
CA VAL A 36 77.45 25.24 21.58
C VAL A 36 76.98 26.18 20.49
N ASP A 37 77.89 26.71 19.66
CA ASP A 37 77.54 27.57 18.53
C ASP A 37 76.71 26.83 17.48
N LYS A 38 77.09 25.60 17.13
CA LYS A 38 76.29 24.75 16.22
C LYS A 38 74.88 24.46 16.78
N ILE A 39 74.74 24.26 18.09
CA ILE A 39 73.44 24.09 18.75
C ILE A 39 72.64 25.41 18.68
N ARG A 40 73.29 26.54 18.97
CA ARG A 40 72.67 27.88 18.92
C ARG A 40 72.17 28.24 17.52
N ASP A 41 72.88 27.83 16.47
CA ASP A 41 72.48 28.09 15.08
C ASP A 41 71.36 27.15 14.59
N SER A 42 71.32 25.92 15.10
CA SER A 42 70.34 24.91 14.65
C SER A 42 69.04 24.90 15.46
N LEU A 43 69.07 25.30 16.74
CA LEU A 43 67.90 25.32 17.63
C LEU A 43 66.73 26.19 17.13
N PRO A 44 66.93 27.46 16.71
CA PRO A 44 65.84 28.31 16.25
C PRO A 44 65.10 27.73 15.05
N ASN A 45 65.84 27.07 14.15
CA ASN A 45 65.29 26.44 12.96
C ASN A 45 64.40 25.23 13.32
N GLU A 46 64.84 24.38 14.25
CA GLU A 46 64.06 23.24 14.72
C GLU A 46 62.77 23.67 15.43
N ILE A 47 62.87 24.65 16.33
CA ILE A 47 61.71 25.22 17.05
C ILE A 47 60.74 25.90 16.07
N GLY A 48 61.28 26.62 15.08
CA GLY A 48 60.48 27.24 14.01
C GLY A 48 59.67 26.21 13.23
N ARG A 49 60.30 25.10 12.82
CA ARG A 49 59.61 24.00 12.12
C ARG A 49 58.53 23.37 12.99
N ALA A 50 58.82 23.08 14.26
CA ALA A 50 57.84 22.53 15.19
C ALA A 50 56.62 23.45 15.35
N LYS A 51 56.83 24.76 15.43
CA LYS A 51 55.75 25.75 15.53
C LYS A 51 54.89 25.82 14.27
N VAL A 52 55.50 25.72 13.08
CA VAL A 52 54.75 25.68 11.81
C VAL A 52 53.91 24.42 11.74
N ILE A 53 54.48 23.25 12.05
CA ILE A 53 53.76 21.97 12.07
C ILE A 53 52.59 22.02 13.05
N ALA A 54 52.79 22.57 14.25
CA ALA A 54 51.72 22.72 15.23
C ALA A 54 50.59 23.62 14.68
N ARG A 55 50.93 24.77 14.09
CA ARG A 55 49.94 25.69 13.49
C ARG A 55 49.18 25.03 12.34
N ASP A 56 49.88 24.32 11.48
CA ASP A 56 49.26 23.66 10.32
C ASP A 56 48.39 22.48 10.77
N GLY A 57 48.77 21.79 11.85
CA GLY A 57 47.94 20.80 12.52
C GLY A 57 46.64 21.40 13.05
N ASP A 58 46.71 22.53 13.76
CA ASP A 58 45.52 23.23 14.26
C ASP A 58 44.59 23.66 13.11
N LEU A 59 45.16 24.17 12.01
CA LEU A 59 44.40 24.55 10.82
C LEU A 59 43.74 23.34 10.15
N LEU A 60 44.45 22.21 10.06
CA LEU A 60 43.91 20.98 9.49
C LEU A 60 42.73 20.46 10.32
N VAL A 61 42.87 20.45 11.66
CA VAL A 61 41.80 20.00 12.56
C VAL A 61 40.56 20.88 12.42
N ARG A 62 40.74 22.21 12.40
CA ARG A 62 39.62 23.15 12.18
C ARG A 62 38.93 22.93 10.84
N ASN A 63 39.71 22.80 9.76
CA ASN A 63 39.14 22.57 8.44
C ASN A 63 38.42 21.22 8.34
N ALA A 64 38.94 20.19 9.00
CA ALA A 64 38.29 18.89 9.09
C ALA A 64 36.96 18.97 9.86
N GLN A 65 36.92 19.74 10.96
CA GLN A 65 35.70 19.98 11.74
C GLN A 65 34.66 20.74 10.90
N GLU A 66 35.03 21.83 10.25
CA GLU A 66 34.13 22.61 9.37
C GLU A 66 33.57 21.74 8.23
N ARG A 67 34.40 20.90 7.62
CA ARG A 67 33.94 19.97 6.57
C ARG A 67 33.02 18.89 7.10
N ALA A 68 33.29 18.36 8.30
CA ALA A 68 32.42 17.37 8.93
C ALA A 68 31.05 17.98 9.27
N GLU A 69 31.03 19.20 9.80
CA GLU A 69 29.80 19.94 10.09
C GLU A 69 29.01 20.23 8.80
N ALA A 70 29.68 20.68 7.74
CA ALA A 70 29.05 20.91 6.44
C ALA A 70 28.44 19.61 5.86
N MET A 71 29.17 18.49 5.95
CA MET A 71 28.70 17.19 5.48
C MET A 71 27.50 16.70 6.28
N LEU A 72 27.50 16.89 7.61
CA LEU A 72 26.36 16.57 8.45
C LEU A 72 25.14 17.42 8.10
N ALA A 73 25.33 18.73 7.91
CA ALA A 73 24.24 19.63 7.52
C ALA A 73 23.63 19.23 6.16
N GLU A 74 24.47 18.92 5.16
CA GLU A 74 24.01 18.44 3.85
C GLU A 74 23.27 17.10 3.96
N ALA A 75 23.80 16.15 4.74
CA ALA A 75 23.17 14.85 4.95
C ALA A 75 21.80 14.99 5.65
N SER A 76 21.69 15.85 6.65
CA SER A 76 20.43 16.15 7.34
C SER A 76 19.41 16.80 6.40
N ALA A 77 19.80 17.81 5.63
CA ALA A 77 18.90 18.47 4.67
C ALA A 77 18.38 17.47 3.61
N LYS A 78 19.26 16.62 3.08
CA LYS A 78 18.87 15.58 2.13
C LYS A 78 17.98 14.50 2.76
N HIS A 79 18.20 14.18 4.03
CA HIS A 79 17.34 13.24 4.75
C HIS A 79 15.92 13.80 4.94
N GLU A 80 15.80 15.07 5.32
CA GLU A 80 14.50 15.76 5.43
C GLU A 80 13.79 15.79 4.08
N GLU A 81 14.47 16.15 2.99
CA GLU A 81 13.90 16.14 1.63
C GLU A 81 13.36 14.76 1.23
N LEU A 82 14.12 13.69 1.50
CA LEU A 82 13.68 12.32 1.21
C LEU A 82 12.48 11.88 2.06
N LEU A 83 12.41 12.31 3.32
CA LEU A 83 11.26 12.05 4.18
C LEU A 83 10.01 12.76 3.67
N ASP A 84 10.15 14.02 3.29
CA ASP A 84 9.06 14.82 2.71
C ASP A 84 8.57 14.20 1.39
N GLU A 85 9.48 13.83 0.48
CA GLU A 85 9.13 13.14 -0.77
C GLU A 85 8.40 11.83 -0.48
N HIS A 86 8.91 11.03 0.47
CA HIS A 86 8.28 9.77 0.85
C HIS A 86 6.90 9.97 1.48
N GLU A 87 6.72 11.00 2.30
CA GLU A 87 5.42 11.34 2.87
C GLU A 87 4.43 11.79 1.80
N ILE A 88 4.86 12.64 0.86
CA ILE A 88 4.04 13.07 -0.29
C ILE A 88 3.62 11.85 -1.11
N VAL A 89 4.55 10.94 -1.43
CA VAL A 89 4.26 9.72 -2.17
C VAL A 89 3.29 8.81 -1.41
N ARG A 90 3.49 8.63 -0.10
CA ARG A 90 2.58 7.85 0.75
C ARG A 90 1.17 8.44 0.75
N ARG A 91 1.05 9.76 0.90
CA ARG A 91 -0.24 10.47 0.88
C ARG A 91 -0.90 10.40 -0.49
N ALA A 92 -0.14 10.53 -1.56
CA ALA A 92 -0.62 10.39 -2.93
C ALA A 92 -1.17 8.98 -3.18
N ARG A 93 -0.47 7.93 -2.74
CA ARG A 93 -0.96 6.53 -2.83
C ARG A 93 -2.25 6.32 -2.04
N ALA A 94 -2.32 6.78 -0.80
CA ALA A 94 -3.53 6.67 0.00
C ALA A 94 -4.73 7.39 -0.63
N THR A 95 -4.48 8.57 -1.22
CA THR A 95 -5.50 9.33 -1.95
C THR A 95 -5.94 8.59 -3.21
N ALA A 96 -5.00 8.05 -3.98
CA ALA A 96 -5.31 7.27 -5.17
C ALA A 96 -6.16 6.03 -4.84
N GLU A 97 -5.82 5.29 -3.77
CA GLU A 97 -6.62 4.16 -3.30
C GLU A 97 -8.03 4.57 -2.83
N ALA A 98 -8.17 5.73 -2.20
CA ALA A 98 -9.48 6.26 -1.82
C ALA A 98 -10.32 6.62 -3.07
N VAL A 99 -9.72 7.29 -4.06
CA VAL A 99 -10.38 7.62 -5.33
C VAL A 99 -10.79 6.36 -6.10
N LEU A 100 -9.93 5.33 -6.13
CA LEU A 100 -10.26 4.06 -6.79
C LEU A 100 -11.42 3.35 -6.11
N ARG A 101 -11.45 3.32 -4.76
CA ARG A 101 -12.57 2.73 -4.01
C ARG A 101 -13.88 3.47 -4.26
N ASP A 102 -13.86 4.80 -4.20
CA ASP A 102 -15.04 5.63 -4.47
C ASP A 102 -15.52 5.45 -5.92
N ALA A 103 -14.61 5.41 -6.89
CA ALA A 103 -14.95 5.14 -8.29
C ALA A 103 -15.59 3.75 -8.48
N GLN A 104 -15.06 2.71 -7.82
CA GLN A 104 -15.63 1.37 -7.86
C GLN A 104 -17.02 1.32 -7.22
N GLU A 105 -17.22 1.98 -6.08
CA GLU A 105 -18.51 2.04 -5.40
C GLU A 105 -19.56 2.78 -6.25
N ARG A 106 -19.18 3.92 -6.84
CA ARG A 106 -20.04 4.65 -7.77
C ARG A 106 -20.38 3.81 -9.00
N ALA A 107 -19.40 3.12 -9.58
CA ALA A 107 -19.65 2.24 -10.72
C ALA A 107 -20.62 1.10 -10.38
N LYS A 108 -20.50 0.52 -9.18
CA LYS A 108 -21.43 -0.49 -8.67
C LYS A 108 -22.85 0.08 -8.53
N LYS A 109 -22.99 1.23 -7.88
CA LYS A 109 -24.29 1.92 -7.73
C LYS A 109 -24.95 2.25 -9.07
N VAL A 110 -24.17 2.70 -10.05
CA VAL A 110 -24.68 2.99 -11.39
C VAL A 110 -25.18 1.72 -12.08
N ARG A 111 -24.45 0.60 -11.98
CA ARG A 111 -24.90 -0.69 -12.54
C ARG A 111 -26.18 -1.18 -11.88
N GLU A 112 -26.22 -1.20 -10.56
CA GLU A 112 -27.42 -1.61 -9.81
C GLU A 112 -28.64 -0.74 -10.15
N GLY A 113 -28.44 0.59 -10.26
CA GLY A 113 -29.50 1.50 -10.69
C GLY A 113 -29.96 1.27 -12.14
N ALA A 114 -29.04 0.95 -13.05
CA ALA A 114 -29.37 0.64 -14.44
C ALA A 114 -30.12 -0.69 -14.57
N ASP A 115 -29.71 -1.71 -13.80
CA ASP A 115 -30.37 -3.02 -13.77
C ASP A 115 -31.80 -2.88 -13.24
N HIS A 116 -31.99 -2.16 -12.14
CA HIS A 116 -33.31 -1.89 -11.58
C HIS A 116 -34.20 -1.08 -12.54
N TYR A 117 -33.64 -0.08 -13.22
CA TYR A 117 -34.37 0.67 -14.24
C TYR A 117 -34.78 -0.21 -15.43
N ALA A 118 -33.90 -1.10 -15.89
CA ALA A 118 -34.21 -2.05 -16.95
C ALA A 118 -35.34 -3.01 -16.54
N GLU A 119 -35.31 -3.52 -15.31
CA GLU A 119 -36.36 -4.38 -14.76
C GLU A 119 -37.71 -3.66 -14.70
N GLN A 120 -37.75 -2.41 -14.22
CA GLN A 120 -38.97 -1.61 -14.21
C GLN A 120 -39.54 -1.40 -15.62
N MET A 121 -38.66 -1.08 -16.59
CA MET A 121 -39.10 -0.86 -17.96
C MET A 121 -39.63 -2.15 -18.62
N LEU A 122 -38.99 -3.29 -18.35
CA LEU A 122 -39.43 -4.58 -18.85
C LEU A 122 -40.77 -4.99 -18.22
N ALA A 123 -40.96 -4.77 -16.92
CA ALA A 123 -42.23 -5.04 -16.24
C ALA A 123 -43.37 -4.16 -16.77
N GLU A 124 -43.11 -2.87 -17.05
CA GLU A 124 -44.10 -1.99 -17.67
C GLU A 124 -44.47 -2.47 -19.09
N LEU A 125 -43.46 -2.87 -19.88
CA LEU A 125 -43.68 -3.41 -21.22
C LEU A 125 -44.49 -4.71 -21.17
N GLU A 126 -44.20 -5.61 -20.24
CA GLU A 126 -44.96 -6.84 -20.02
C GLU A 126 -46.43 -6.54 -19.72
N GLY A 127 -46.71 -5.59 -18.81
CA GLY A 127 -48.08 -5.18 -18.48
C GLY A 127 -48.83 -4.63 -19.70
N ARG A 128 -48.17 -3.78 -20.52
CA ARG A 128 -48.75 -3.23 -21.76
C ARG A 128 -49.07 -4.33 -22.78
N LEU A 129 -48.13 -5.27 -22.98
CA LEU A 129 -48.32 -6.41 -23.89
C LEU A 129 -49.43 -7.35 -23.38
N GLY A 130 -49.50 -7.61 -22.08
CA GLY A 130 -50.57 -8.38 -21.45
C GLY A 130 -51.95 -7.76 -21.69
N GLY A 131 -52.07 -6.44 -21.52
CA GLY A 131 -53.30 -5.69 -21.83
C GLY A 131 -53.68 -5.76 -23.31
N ALA A 132 -52.71 -5.59 -24.21
CA ALA A 132 -52.93 -5.71 -25.65
C ALA A 132 -53.41 -7.12 -26.05
N LEU A 133 -52.77 -8.17 -25.54
CA LEU A 133 -53.17 -9.56 -25.76
C LEU A 133 -54.58 -9.85 -25.23
N ALA A 134 -54.92 -9.33 -24.04
CA ALA A 134 -56.27 -9.47 -23.49
C ALA A 134 -57.33 -8.79 -24.39
N SER A 135 -57.02 -7.62 -24.95
CA SER A 135 -57.91 -6.93 -25.90
C SER A 135 -58.09 -7.73 -27.19
N VAL A 136 -57.01 -8.32 -27.73
CA VAL A 136 -57.08 -9.19 -28.92
C VAL A 136 -57.93 -10.44 -28.64
N ARG A 137 -57.75 -11.07 -27.48
CA ARG A 137 -58.57 -12.23 -27.06
C ARG A 137 -60.05 -11.86 -26.98
N LYS A 138 -60.40 -10.77 -26.28
CA LYS A 138 -61.78 -10.26 -26.22
C LYS A 138 -62.35 -9.97 -27.61
N GLY A 139 -61.58 -9.36 -28.50
CA GLY A 139 -61.99 -9.12 -29.89
C GLY A 139 -62.26 -10.41 -30.66
N ARG A 140 -61.41 -11.43 -30.49
CA ARG A 140 -61.60 -12.77 -31.08
C ARG A 140 -62.84 -13.48 -30.51
N ASP A 141 -63.05 -13.45 -29.20
CA ASP A 141 -64.20 -14.10 -28.55
C ASP A 141 -65.52 -13.44 -28.98
N ALA A 142 -65.54 -12.12 -29.10
CA ALA A 142 -66.70 -11.38 -29.62
C ALA A 142 -67.03 -11.74 -31.08
N LEU A 143 -66.01 -12.00 -31.92
CA LEU A 143 -66.17 -12.49 -33.29
C LEU A 143 -66.63 -13.95 -33.31
N ALA A 144 -66.05 -14.83 -32.49
CA ALA A 144 -66.44 -16.23 -32.39
C ALA A 144 -67.88 -16.39 -31.90
N GLY A 145 -68.32 -15.58 -30.93
CA GLY A 145 -69.71 -15.53 -30.45
C GLY A 145 -70.70 -15.03 -31.51
N ARG A 146 -70.26 -14.18 -32.45
CA ARG A 146 -71.07 -13.78 -33.62
C ARG A 146 -71.14 -14.85 -34.71
N VAL A 147 -70.19 -15.78 -34.75
CA VAL A 147 -70.09 -16.86 -35.74
C VAL A 147 -70.75 -18.16 -35.27
N SER A 148 -71.28 -18.21 -34.05
CA SER A 148 -72.11 -19.34 -33.58
C SER A 148 -73.61 -19.04 -33.79
N PRO A 149 -74.26 -19.56 -34.85
CA PRO A 149 -75.71 -19.57 -34.92
C PRO A 149 -76.27 -20.58 -33.90
N PRO A 150 -77.41 -20.30 -33.25
CA PRO A 150 -78.14 -21.34 -32.53
C PRO A 150 -78.68 -22.35 -33.55
N ALA A 151 -78.01 -23.50 -33.67
CA ALA A 151 -78.67 -24.73 -34.09
C ALA A 151 -79.58 -25.20 -32.94
N ALA A 152 -80.66 -24.46 -32.70
CA ALA A 152 -81.78 -24.93 -31.90
C ALA A 152 -82.67 -25.76 -32.83
N THR A 153 -82.41 -27.06 -32.81
CA THR A 153 -83.32 -28.12 -33.18
C THR A 153 -84.72 -27.84 -32.63
N VAL A 154 -85.67 -27.64 -33.55
CA VAL A 154 -87.09 -27.92 -33.32
C VAL A 154 -87.23 -29.42 -33.05
N ALA A 155 -87.26 -29.81 -31.78
CA ALA A 155 -87.67 -31.13 -31.35
C ALA A 155 -88.33 -31.04 -29.96
N ALA A 156 -89.61 -30.68 -29.96
CA ALA A 156 -90.48 -30.83 -28.80
C ALA A 156 -91.91 -31.12 -29.27
N THR A 157 -92.24 -32.41 -29.30
CA THR A 157 -93.57 -33.02 -29.07
C THR A 157 -93.29 -34.51 -28.86
N ASN A 158 -93.19 -34.94 -27.59
CA ASN A 158 -94.24 -35.66 -26.83
C ASN A 158 -94.45 -37.08 -27.40
N ASP A 159 -94.45 -38.21 -26.69
CA ASP A 159 -94.54 -38.56 -25.26
C ASP A 159 -94.50 -40.14 -25.23
N PRO A 160 -94.90 -40.92 -24.19
CA PRO A 160 -94.04 -41.37 -23.11
C PRO A 160 -94.33 -42.84 -22.71
N LEU A 161 -93.75 -43.88 -23.31
CA LEU A 161 -93.98 -45.26 -22.81
C LEU A 161 -92.98 -46.27 -23.40
N ALA A 162 -91.93 -46.56 -22.66
CA ALA A 162 -91.21 -47.84 -22.70
C ALA A 162 -90.37 -47.88 -21.42
N ASP A 163 -91.05 -48.13 -20.29
CA ASP A 163 -90.93 -49.41 -19.60
C ASP A 163 -89.47 -49.67 -19.18
N ALA A 164 -89.12 -49.42 -17.93
CA ALA A 164 -89.39 -50.34 -16.83
C ALA A 164 -88.85 -51.75 -17.11
N ALA A 165 -88.18 -52.31 -16.10
CA ALA A 165 -87.74 -53.69 -16.02
C ALA A 165 -86.38 -54.05 -16.66
N ALA A 166 -85.30 -53.60 -16.02
CA ALA A 166 -84.38 -54.55 -15.37
C ALA A 166 -83.49 -53.76 -14.39
N LYS A 167 -83.83 -53.75 -13.09
CA LYS A 167 -83.14 -54.61 -12.10
C LYS A 167 -81.62 -54.62 -12.38
N SER A 168 -80.84 -53.86 -11.62
CA SER A 168 -80.15 -54.47 -10.49
C SER A 168 -80.01 -53.48 -9.34
N LYS A 169 -81.06 -53.50 -8.54
CA LYS A 169 -81.14 -53.07 -7.15
C LYS A 169 -80.01 -53.71 -6.34
N ARG A 170 -79.60 -52.95 -5.31
CA ARG A 170 -79.11 -53.39 -3.99
C ARG A 170 -77.63 -53.74 -3.94
N LEU A 171 -76.85 -52.84 -3.34
CA LEU A 171 -76.50 -52.86 -1.90
C LEU A 171 -75.41 -53.90 -1.64
N ALA A 172 -74.39 -53.46 -0.90
CA ALA A 172 -73.05 -54.04 -0.72
C ALA A 172 -72.08 -53.48 -1.78
N PHE A 173 -71.00 -52.79 -1.46
CA PHE A 173 -70.23 -52.87 -0.23
C PHE A 173 -69.34 -51.62 -0.13
N ASP A 174 -69.28 -51.11 1.09
CA ASP A 174 -68.44 -50.09 1.69
C ASP A 174 -67.14 -49.59 1.03
N ALA A 175 -66.91 -48.30 1.35
CA ALA A 175 -65.64 -47.68 1.73
C ALA A 175 -64.55 -47.47 0.66
N GLN A 176 -64.31 -46.20 0.32
CA GLN A 176 -63.25 -45.46 0.99
C GLN A 176 -63.45 -43.94 0.77
N ALA A 177 -63.68 -43.22 1.86
CA ALA A 177 -63.73 -41.76 1.95
C ALA A 177 -62.30 -41.16 2.04
N PRO A 178 -62.13 -39.84 1.79
CA PRO A 178 -60.86 -39.11 1.85
C PRO A 178 -60.59 -38.50 3.24
N GLU A 179 -59.35 -38.09 3.54
CA GLU A 179 -58.89 -37.14 4.58
C GLU A 179 -57.33 -37.22 4.66
N GLU A 180 -56.48 -36.23 4.94
CA GLU A 180 -56.57 -34.85 5.44
C GLU A 180 -55.15 -34.19 5.43
N ALA A 181 -55.11 -32.87 5.70
CA ALA A 181 -54.03 -32.08 6.34
C ALA A 181 -52.78 -31.62 5.52
N GLU A 182 -52.55 -30.30 5.34
CA GLU A 182 -51.81 -29.34 6.22
C GLU A 182 -50.28 -29.37 5.89
N VAL A 183 -49.46 -28.33 5.78
CA VAL A 183 -49.22 -27.11 6.57
C VAL A 183 -48.39 -26.13 5.71
N VAL A 184 -48.59 -24.84 5.96
CA VAL A 184 -47.80 -23.67 5.50
C VAL A 184 -46.52 -23.53 6.33
N GLU A 185 -45.35 -23.35 5.70
CA GLU A 185 -44.17 -22.85 6.41
C GLU A 185 -43.47 -21.73 5.59
N VAL A 186 -43.46 -20.54 6.19
CA VAL A 186 -42.70 -19.35 5.77
C VAL A 186 -41.41 -19.35 6.57
N GLY A 187 -40.29 -19.69 5.92
CA GLY A 187 -38.95 -19.62 6.50
C GLY A 187 -38.26 -18.30 6.15
N SER A 188 -37.77 -17.61 7.17
CA SER A 188 -36.78 -16.53 7.06
C SER A 188 -35.40 -17.06 6.70
#